data_AF-A0A963ZLF9-F1
#
_entry.id   AF-A0A963ZLF9-F1
#
_cell.length_a   1.000
_cell.length_b   1.000
_cell.length_c   1.000
_cell.angle_alpha   90.00
_cell.angle_beta   90.00
_cell.angle_gamma   90.00
#
_symmetry.space_group_name_H-M   'P 1'
#
loop_
_entity.id
_entity.type
_entity.pdbx_description
1 polymer ?
#
loop_
_entity_poly.entity_id
_entity_poly.type
_entity_poly.pdbx_seq_one_letter_code
_entity_poly.pdbx_strand_id
1 'polypeptide(L)'
;MKRDYDLIRFILIDVEADVDEWSDAVNQQAKAEYDVINGHVELLVDHGELKYPTDNKGQYDVLIDGTWIPSLCKLTMEGHDLLGNIRNPSIFKKIKQKVENIGGQVSLEIFKTVAAETFKSAVGIS
;
A
#
# COMPACT_ATOMS: atom_id res chain seq x y z
N MET A 1 -8.20 6.09 -10.91
CA MET A 1 -6.74 6.24 -11.07
C MET A 1 -6.12 4.96 -11.61
N LYS A 2 -4.94 5.02 -12.24
CA LYS A 2 -4.16 3.81 -12.58
C LYS A 2 -3.50 3.28 -11.30
N ARG A 3 -3.50 1.96 -11.08
CA ARG A 3 -2.88 1.38 -9.88
C ARG A 3 -1.37 1.35 -10.07
N ASP A 4 -0.66 1.89 -9.09
CA ASP A 4 0.79 1.81 -8.96
C ASP A 4 1.14 0.83 -7.84
N TYR A 5 1.62 -0.35 -8.23
CA TYR A 5 1.96 -1.42 -7.29
C TYR A 5 3.20 -1.09 -6.45
N ASP A 6 4.14 -0.30 -6.99
CA ASP A 6 5.32 0.14 -6.25
C ASP A 6 4.89 1.12 -5.15
N LEU A 7 3.98 2.05 -5.47
CA LEU A 7 3.41 2.97 -4.49
C LEU A 7 2.58 2.25 -3.42
N ILE A 8 1.76 1.26 -3.79
CA ILE A 8 1.02 0.43 -2.83
C ILE A 8 1.99 -0.25 -1.86
N ARG A 9 3.06 -0.89 -2.37
CA ARG A 9 4.06 -1.54 -1.53
C ARG A 9 4.75 -0.54 -0.61
N PHE A 10 5.08 0.64 -1.13
CA PHE A 10 5.72 1.71 -0.38
C PHE A 10 4.83 2.20 0.77
N ILE A 11 3.55 2.51 0.50
CA ILE A 11 2.57 2.92 1.50
C ILE A 11 2.47 1.88 2.63
N LEU A 12 2.33 0.60 2.29
CA LEU A 12 2.21 -0.45 3.31
C LEU A 12 3.47 -0.60 4.17
N ILE A 13 4.67 -0.46 3.57
CA ILE A 13 5.93 -0.47 4.32
C ILE A 13 6.01 0.73 5.27
N ASP A 14 5.63 1.92 4.80
CA ASP A 14 5.73 3.14 5.60
C ASP A 14 4.74 3.11 6.78
N VAL A 15 3.49 2.72 6.52
CA VAL A 15 2.47 2.56 7.57
C VAL A 15 2.87 1.50 8.60
N GLU A 16 3.53 0.40 8.19
CA GLU A 16 4.00 -0.62 9.15
C GLU A 16 5.10 -0.11 10.09
N ALA A 17 5.90 0.87 9.65
CA ALA A 17 6.99 1.39 10.46
C ALA A 17 6.50 2.10 11.74
N ASP A 18 5.18 2.35 11.86
CA ASP A 18 4.48 2.89 13.04
C ASP A 18 5.21 4.10 13.64
N VAL A 19 5.75 4.93 12.76
CA VAL A 19 6.25 6.25 13.10
C VAL A 19 5.03 7.14 13.29
N ASP A 20 5.02 7.94 14.37
CA ASP A 20 3.96 8.91 14.67
C ASP A 20 3.73 9.92 13.51
N GLU A 21 4.62 9.93 12.51
CA GLU A 21 4.61 10.71 11.29
C GLU A 21 5.03 9.82 10.11
N TRP A 22 4.42 9.97 8.92
CA TRP A 22 4.92 9.34 7.69
C TRP A 22 6.41 9.69 7.46
N SER A 23 7.18 8.82 6.81
CA SER A 23 8.60 9.13 6.57
C SER A 23 8.79 10.41 5.73
N ASP A 24 9.93 11.08 5.88
CA ASP A 24 10.29 12.27 5.07
C ASP A 24 10.18 12.00 3.56
N ALA A 25 10.45 10.77 3.12
CA ALA A 25 10.30 10.35 1.73
C ALA A 25 8.83 10.35 1.29
N VAL A 26 7.93 9.82 2.12
CA VAL A 26 6.49 9.91 1.86
C VAL A 26 6.03 11.36 1.92
N ASN A 27 6.46 12.15 2.91
CA ASN A 27 6.04 13.54 3.04
C ASN A 27 6.46 14.38 1.82
N GLN A 28 7.68 14.18 1.31
CA GLN A 28 8.13 14.86 0.09
C GLN A 28 7.36 14.40 -1.16
N GLN A 29 7.06 13.10 -1.28
CA GLN A 29 6.28 12.61 -2.41
C GLN A 29 4.81 13.03 -2.32
N ALA A 30 4.20 13.00 -1.13
CA ALA A 30 2.85 13.49 -0.86
C ALA A 30 2.74 14.99 -1.17
N LYS A 31 3.78 15.78 -0.87
CA LYS A 31 3.84 17.20 -1.27
C LYS A 31 3.78 17.41 -2.79
N ALA A 32 4.33 16.50 -3.58
CA ALA A 32 4.35 16.59 -5.03
C ALA A 32 3.16 15.89 -5.72
N GLU A 33 2.63 14.82 -5.10
CA GLU A 33 1.69 13.87 -5.70
C GLU A 33 0.56 13.49 -4.73
N TYR A 34 0.12 14.44 -3.90
CA TYR A 34 -0.87 14.21 -2.84
C TYR A 34 -2.07 13.38 -3.29
N ASP A 35 -2.74 13.82 -4.36
CA ASP A 35 -3.96 13.17 -4.88
C ASP A 35 -3.71 11.71 -5.29
N VAL A 36 -2.49 11.42 -5.78
CA VAL A 36 -2.11 10.06 -6.18
C VAL A 36 -1.88 9.19 -4.96
N ILE A 37 -1.20 9.70 -3.94
CA ILE A 37 -0.98 8.93 -2.70
C ILE A 37 -2.32 8.73 -1.97
N ASN A 38 -3.10 9.80 -1.78
CA ASN A 38 -4.38 9.72 -1.09
C ASN A 38 -5.34 8.75 -1.80
N GLY A 39 -5.42 8.78 -3.14
CA GLY A 39 -6.25 7.82 -3.87
C GLY A 39 -5.83 6.36 -3.69
N HIS A 40 -4.53 6.06 -3.51
CA HIS A 40 -4.08 4.71 -3.18
C HIS A 40 -4.35 4.32 -1.72
N VAL A 41 -4.26 5.28 -0.79
CA VAL A 41 -4.63 5.08 0.61
C VAL A 41 -6.12 4.77 0.72
N GLU A 42 -6.99 5.56 0.10
CA GLU A 42 -8.44 5.32 0.05
C GLU A 42 -8.75 3.94 -0.53
N LEU A 43 -8.10 3.57 -1.63
CA LEU A 43 -8.27 2.25 -2.25
C LEU A 43 -7.89 1.10 -1.30
N LEU A 44 -6.82 1.25 -0.52
CA LEU A 44 -6.38 0.26 0.47
C LEU A 44 -7.28 0.23 1.71
N VAL A 45 -7.89 1.36 2.08
CA VAL A 45 -8.89 1.41 3.15
C VAL A 45 -10.18 0.73 2.72
N ASP A 46 -10.69 1.05 1.54
CA ASP A 46 -11.92 0.48 0.98
C ASP A 46 -11.84 -1.04 0.84
N HIS A 47 -10.64 -1.55 0.57
CA HIS A 47 -10.38 -2.97 0.37
C HIS A 47 -9.89 -3.67 1.66
N GLY A 48 -9.75 -2.91 2.75
CA GLY A 48 -9.54 -3.42 4.09
C GLY A 48 -8.10 -3.77 4.43
N GLU A 49 -7.10 -3.37 3.63
CA GLU A 49 -5.67 -3.48 3.99
C GLU A 49 -5.24 -2.39 4.97
N LEU A 50 -5.88 -1.23 4.91
CA LEU A 50 -5.69 -0.12 5.82
C LEU A 50 -6.99 0.18 6.56
N LYS A 51 -6.87 0.84 7.70
CA LYS A 51 -8.01 1.41 8.42
C LYS A 51 -7.63 2.74 9.03
N TYR A 52 -8.59 3.66 9.07
CA TYR A 52 -8.44 4.88 9.86
C TYR A 52 -8.57 4.58 11.37
N PRO A 53 -7.85 5.30 12.23
CA PRO A 53 -8.02 5.23 13.67
C PRO A 53 -9.45 5.60 14.06
N THR A 54 -10.08 4.79 14.92
CA THR A 54 -11.47 4.98 15.35
C THR A 54 -11.68 6.14 16.33
N ASP A 55 -10.60 6.65 16.92
CA ASP A 55 -10.58 7.77 17.87
C ASP A 55 -10.52 9.14 17.19
N ASN A 56 -10.03 9.21 15.95
CA ASN A 56 -9.98 10.42 15.16
C ASN A 56 -11.32 10.68 14.46
N LYS A 57 -12.22 11.35 15.20
CA LYS A 57 -13.44 11.95 14.64
C LYS A 57 -13.09 12.99 13.56
N GLY A 58 -12.98 12.55 12.31
CA GLY A 58 -13.12 13.42 11.13
C GLY A 58 -11.91 14.25 10.72
N GLN A 59 -10.71 13.96 11.21
CA GLN A 59 -9.50 14.49 10.58
C GLN A 59 -8.99 13.41 9.64
N TYR A 60 -9.34 13.56 8.35
CA TYR A 60 -8.95 12.64 7.28
C TYR A 60 -7.62 13.05 6.64
N ASP A 61 -7.22 14.31 6.81
CA ASP A 61 -5.96 14.85 6.31
C ASP A 61 -5.29 15.70 7.39
N VAL A 62 -3.99 15.52 7.58
CA VAL A 62 -3.18 16.36 8.49
C VAL A 62 -2.49 17.44 7.65
N LEU A 63 -2.67 18.71 8.01
CA LEU A 63 -1.96 19.81 7.37
C LEU A 63 -0.59 20.00 8.05
N ILE A 64 0.50 19.58 7.40
CA ILE A 64 1.88 19.83 7.88
C ILE A 64 2.56 20.77 6.87
N ASP A 65 3.07 21.90 7.37
CA ASP A 65 3.71 22.95 6.56
C ASP A 65 2.89 23.41 5.34
N GLY A 66 1.57 23.53 5.50
CA GLY A 66 0.67 23.96 4.42
C GLY A 66 0.41 22.89 3.36
N THR A 67 0.85 21.65 3.59
CA THR A 67 0.57 20.50 2.72
C THR A 67 -0.36 19.53 3.45
N TRP A 68 -1.43 19.11 2.78
CA TRP A 68 -2.26 18.02 3.23
C TRP A 68 -1.48 16.70 3.13
N ILE A 69 -1.59 15.86 4.15
CA ILE A 69 -0.97 14.53 4.22
C ILE A 69 -2.07 13.55 4.61
N PRO A 70 -2.17 12.37 3.96
CA PRO A 70 -3.21 11.40 4.29
C PRO A 70 -3.12 11.03 5.77
N SER A 71 -4.27 10.91 6.43
CA SER A 71 -4.33 10.51 7.85
C SER A 71 -3.42 9.32 8.16
N LEU A 72 -2.91 9.31 9.39
CA LEU A 72 -2.21 8.17 9.99
C LEU A 72 -3.13 6.95 9.97
N CYS A 73 -3.09 6.19 8.88
CA CYS A 73 -3.78 4.92 8.74
C CYS A 73 -3.02 3.86 9.52
N LYS A 74 -3.70 2.78 9.88
CA LYS A 74 -3.06 1.60 10.46
C LYS A 74 -3.26 0.41 9.54
N LEU A 75 -2.28 -0.49 9.51
CA LEU A 75 -2.45 -1.78 8.87
C LEU A 75 -3.54 -2.59 9.57
N THR A 76 -4.34 -3.28 8.78
CA THR A 76 -5.19 -4.38 9.22
C THR A 76 -4.41 -5.70 9.17
N MET A 77 -5.02 -6.81 9.59
CA MET A 77 -4.40 -8.13 9.41
C MET A 77 -4.24 -8.47 7.94
N GLU A 78 -5.23 -8.12 7.12
CA GLU A 78 -5.21 -8.28 5.67
C GLU A 78 -4.08 -7.44 5.04
N GLY A 79 -3.83 -6.25 5.56
CA GLY A 79 -2.70 -5.41 5.18
C GLY A 79 -1.35 -6.05 5.51
N HIS A 80 -1.19 -6.58 6.72
CA HIS A 80 0.02 -7.31 7.11
C HIS A 80 0.24 -8.56 6.24
N ASP A 81 -0.82 -9.31 5.92
CA ASP A 81 -0.73 -10.49 5.05
C ASP A 81 -0.29 -10.13 3.63
N LEU A 82 -0.91 -9.09 3.05
CA LEU A 82 -0.49 -8.61 1.74
C LEU A 82 0.97 -8.15 1.77
N LEU A 83 1.33 -7.32 2.75
CA LEU A 83 2.69 -6.82 2.92
C LEU A 83 3.70 -7.96 3.06
N GLY A 84 3.38 -9.00 3.83
CA GLY A 84 4.20 -10.21 3.96
C GLY A 84 4.51 -10.85 2.60
N ASN A 85 3.53 -10.93 1.71
CA ASN A 85 3.69 -11.51 0.38
C ASN A 85 4.51 -10.64 -0.58
N ILE A 86 4.47 -9.30 -0.43
CA ILE A 86 5.11 -8.36 -1.36
C ILE A 86 6.37 -7.67 -0.81
N ARG A 87 6.75 -7.90 0.45
CA ARG A 87 7.89 -7.24 1.10
C ARG A 87 9.21 -7.54 0.41
N ASN A 88 9.46 -8.81 0.07
CA ASN A 88 10.74 -9.21 -0.51
C ASN A 88 10.91 -8.64 -1.94
N PRO A 89 11.93 -7.82 -2.23
CA PRO A 89 12.08 -7.17 -3.54
C PRO A 89 12.17 -8.15 -4.71
N SER A 90 12.86 -9.28 -4.52
CA SER A 90 13.03 -10.30 -5.56
C SER A 90 11.73 -11.05 -5.86
N ILE A 91 10.92 -11.35 -4.84
CA ILE A 91 9.59 -11.94 -5.02
C ILE A 91 8.64 -10.91 -5.65
N PHE A 92 8.65 -9.68 -5.15
CA PHE A 92 7.83 -8.59 -5.68
C PHE A 92 8.08 -8.32 -7.16
N LYS A 93 9.35 -8.35 -7.60
CA LYS A 93 9.68 -8.26 -9.03
C LYS A 93 9.02 -9.37 -9.85
N LYS A 94 9.00 -10.61 -9.36
CA LYS A 94 8.32 -11.75 -10.03
C LYS A 94 6.80 -11.55 -10.07
N ILE A 95 6.21 -11.03 -8.99
CA ILE A 95 4.79 -10.69 -8.92
C ILE A 95 4.44 -9.68 -10.01
N LYS A 96 5.17 -8.56 -10.08
CA LYS A 96 4.96 -7.53 -11.12
C LYS A 96 5.08 -8.11 -12.53
N GLN A 97 6.09 -8.95 -12.80
CA GLN A 97 6.24 -9.62 -14.09
C GLN A 97 5.03 -10.48 -14.45
N LYS A 98 4.47 -11.23 -13.50
CA LYS A 98 3.25 -12.03 -13.75
C LYS A 98 2.04 -11.14 -14.02
N VAL A 99 1.87 -10.05 -13.28
CA VAL A 99 0.78 -9.09 -13.48
C VAL A 99 0.88 -8.42 -14.86
N GLU A 100 2.08 -8.03 -15.29
CA GLU A 100 2.33 -7.51 -16.64
C GLU A 100 1.93 -8.51 -17.72
N ASN A 101 2.28 -9.79 -17.56
CA ASN A 101 1.92 -10.83 -18.52
C ASN A 101 0.40 -11.07 -18.65
N ILE A 102 -0.39 -10.71 -17.63
CA ILE A 102 -1.86 -10.86 -17.63
C ILE A 102 -2.55 -9.62 -18.24
N GLY A 103 -1.85 -8.49 -18.37
CA GLY A 103 -2.39 -7.24 -18.90
C GLY A 103 -1.98 -5.98 -18.13
N GLY A 104 -1.09 -6.10 -17.14
CA GLY A 104 -0.44 -4.98 -16.44
C GLY A 104 -1.31 -4.19 -15.46
N GLN A 105 -2.63 -4.19 -15.62
CA GLN A 105 -3.58 -3.50 -14.73
C GLN A 105 -4.70 -4.45 -14.35
N VAL A 106 -4.57 -5.04 -13.16
CA VAL A 106 -5.56 -5.96 -12.59
C VAL A 106 -6.28 -5.34 -11.39
N SER A 107 -7.39 -5.95 -10.96
CA SER A 107 -8.04 -5.57 -9.70
C SER A 107 -7.10 -5.82 -8.51
N LEU A 108 -7.34 -5.15 -7.38
CA LEU A 108 -6.53 -5.38 -6.18
C LEU A 108 -6.66 -6.83 -5.68
N GLU A 109 -7.86 -7.42 -5.75
CA GLU A 109 -8.08 -8.84 -5.45
C GLU A 109 -7.18 -9.76 -6.30
N ILE A 110 -7.18 -9.59 -7.62
CA ILE A 110 -6.35 -10.41 -8.51
C ILE A 110 -4.86 -10.20 -8.20
N PHE A 111 -4.44 -8.97 -7.93
CA PHE A 111 -3.08 -8.68 -7.51
C PHE A 111 -2.70 -9.43 -6.22
N LYS A 112 -3.58 -9.43 -5.20
CA LYS A 112 -3.39 -10.18 -3.95
C LYS A 112 -3.28 -11.68 -4.19
N THR A 113 -4.11 -12.25 -5.07
CA THR A 113 -4.04 -13.66 -5.45
C THR A 113 -2.68 -14.00 -6.06
N VAL A 114 -2.25 -13.21 -7.07
CA VAL A 114 -0.95 -13.42 -7.72
C VAL A 114 0.20 -13.27 -6.73
N ALA A 115 0.11 -12.32 -5.80
CA ALA A 115 1.11 -12.12 -4.75
C ALA A 115 1.21 -13.35 -3.84
N ALA A 116 0.09 -13.84 -3.32
CA ALA A 116 0.04 -15.01 -2.45
C ALA A 116 0.55 -16.28 -3.15
N GLU A 117 0.11 -16.55 -4.38
CA GLU A 117 0.56 -17.72 -5.15
C GLU A 117 2.06 -17.68 -5.47
N THR A 118 2.57 -16.49 -5.81
CA THR A 118 3.99 -16.31 -6.11
C THR A 118 4.85 -16.44 -4.87
N PHE A 119 4.38 -15.94 -3.72
CA PHE A 119 5.05 -16.12 -2.45
C PHE A 119 5.08 -17.60 -2.03
N LYS A 120 3.94 -18.29 -2.07
CA LYS A 120 3.83 -19.74 -1.81
C LYS A 120 4.83 -20.55 -2.64
N SER A 121 4.86 -20.30 -3.95
CA SER A 121 5.83 -20.93 -4.86
C SER A 121 7.29 -20.64 -4.47
N ALA A 122 7.59 -19.42 -4.00
CA ALA A 122 8.93 -19.03 -3.60
C ALA A 122 9.40 -19.69 -2.29
N VAL A 123 8.47 -20.03 -1.39
CA VAL A 123 8.76 -20.72 -0.13
C VAL A 123 8.58 -22.25 -0.21
N GLY A 124 8.29 -22.79 -1.40
CA GLY A 124 8.18 -24.24 -1.63
C GLY A 124 6.85 -24.85 -1.17
N ILE A 125 5.80 -24.05 -1.02
CA ILE A 125 4.45 -24.51 -0.69
C ILE A 125 3.61 -24.47 -1.97
N SER A 126 3.05 -25.62 -2.36
CA SER A 126 2.15 -25.78 -3.51
C SER A 126 0.70 -25.89 -3.05
#